data_AF-A0A370S0P6-F1
#
_entry.id   AF-A0A370S0P6-F1
#
_cell.length_a   1.000
_cell.length_b   1.000
_cell.length_c   1.000
_cell.angle_alpha   90.00
_cell.angle_beta   90.00
_cell.angle_gamma   90.00
#
_symmetry.space_group_name_H-M   'P 1'
#
loop_
_entity.id
_entity.type
_entity.pdbx_description
1 polymer ?
#
loop_
_entity_poly.entity_id
_entity_poly.type
_entity_poly.pdbx_seq_one_letter_code
_entity_poly.pdbx_strand_id
1 'polypeptide(L)'
;MSEALNNWLGEQARLNRVLILALDSLAEPNPVTSLYSAGVMQRSVQLYRRTEYAQFAAISPWLTELQNPGNDAFRRLLDDPQRNWGWIGSMDKADLDSLTQHWIARMVIDEDGERSLFRFQDNRVLARCLGNMKETEWPLLLGPISSVLYWDQDQWKSADNSRSGMYPVPNPAPWLRTPESGEQARSILRDNLKRWLLTYHVDAAATLAETRVVSEWLEEQMDLLEAWDWRTPEQREMMLSHRLSPACMADVAWEPLPGETSEQHFDRCQRVFVDQKAGSAA
;
A
#
# COMPACT_ATOMS: atom_id res chain seq x y z
N MET A 1 -3.10 23.61 -10.08
CA MET A 1 -4.12 23.15 -9.12
C MET A 1 -5.14 22.31 -9.88
N SER A 2 -5.40 21.07 -9.46
CA SER A 2 -6.23 20.10 -10.19
C SER A 2 -7.72 20.51 -10.21
N GLU A 3 -8.41 20.27 -11.33
CA GLU A 3 -9.85 20.50 -11.46
C GLU A 3 -10.66 19.62 -10.49
N ALA A 4 -10.28 18.35 -10.33
CA ALA A 4 -10.94 17.42 -9.40
C ALA A 4 -10.86 17.91 -7.94
N LEU A 5 -9.71 18.43 -7.53
CA LEU A 5 -9.49 19.03 -6.21
C LEU A 5 -10.43 20.22 -5.98
N ASN A 6 -10.47 21.16 -6.93
CA ASN A 6 -11.29 22.37 -6.81
C ASN A 6 -12.80 22.05 -6.80
N ASN A 7 -13.23 21.12 -7.65
CA ASN A 7 -14.61 20.66 -7.70
C ASN A 7 -15.02 20.01 -6.38
N TRP A 8 -14.17 19.14 -5.82
CA TRP A 8 -14.46 18.48 -4.54
C TRP A 8 -14.57 19.50 -3.40
N LEU A 9 -13.61 20.43 -3.26
CA LEU A 9 -13.64 21.48 -2.23
C LEU A 9 -14.86 22.39 -2.38
N GLY A 10 -15.21 22.77 -3.61
CA GLY A 10 -16.40 23.57 -3.92
C GLY A 10 -17.69 22.85 -3.52
N GLU A 11 -17.77 21.55 -3.81
CA GLU A 11 -18.92 20.74 -3.43
C GLU A 11 -19.05 20.59 -1.91
N GLN A 12 -17.94 20.40 -1.19
CA GLN A 12 -17.99 20.25 0.26
C GLN A 12 -18.41 21.57 0.93
N ALA A 13 -17.96 22.70 0.39
CA ALA A 13 -18.41 24.03 0.82
C ALA A 13 -19.92 24.23 0.53
N ARG A 14 -20.40 23.82 -0.65
CA ARG A 14 -21.82 23.91 -1.03
C ARG A 14 -22.73 23.08 -0.11
N LEU A 15 -22.25 21.92 0.31
CA LEU A 15 -22.94 21.03 1.27
C LEU A 15 -22.77 21.45 2.73
N ASN A 16 -22.03 22.55 3.00
CA ASN A 16 -21.71 23.05 4.33
C ASN A 16 -21.07 21.98 5.24
N ARG A 17 -20.20 21.16 4.66
CA ARG A 17 -19.48 20.10 5.37
C ARG A 17 -18.24 20.66 6.07
N VAL A 18 -17.92 20.05 7.21
CA VAL A 18 -16.67 20.29 7.93
C VAL A 18 -15.57 19.47 7.27
N LEU A 19 -14.39 20.05 7.09
CA LEU A 19 -13.21 19.34 6.58
C LEU A 19 -12.36 18.85 7.73
N ILE A 20 -11.97 17.58 7.66
CA ILE A 20 -11.07 16.91 8.60
C ILE A 20 -9.79 16.53 7.85
N LEU A 21 -8.63 16.88 8.39
CA LEU A 21 -7.35 16.36 7.89
C LEU A 21 -6.96 15.15 8.71
N ALA A 22 -6.62 14.06 8.01
CA ALA A 22 -5.89 12.94 8.58
C ALA A 22 -4.43 13.10 8.16
N LEU A 23 -3.57 13.49 9.11
CA LEU A 23 -2.19 13.89 8.83
C LEU A 23 -1.21 12.80 9.29
N ASP A 24 -0.24 12.53 8.43
CA ASP A 24 0.92 11.72 8.75
C ASP A 24 2.03 12.60 9.33
N SER A 25 2.33 12.42 10.62
CA SER A 25 3.41 13.12 11.30
C SER A 25 4.81 12.65 10.87
N LEU A 26 4.89 11.52 10.14
CA LEU A 26 6.13 11.00 9.56
C LEU A 26 6.43 11.53 8.16
N ALA A 27 5.51 12.26 7.53
CA ALA A 27 5.78 12.88 6.24
C ALA A 27 6.82 14.01 6.40
N GLU A 28 7.67 14.18 5.39
CA GLU A 28 8.72 15.19 5.39
C GLU A 28 8.47 16.26 4.31
N PRO A 29 8.37 17.56 4.68
CA PRO A 29 8.39 18.09 6.04
C PRO A 29 7.10 17.74 6.81
N ASN A 30 7.20 17.64 8.14
CA ASN A 30 6.05 17.31 9.00
C ASN A 30 4.89 18.32 8.80
N PRO A 31 3.73 17.88 8.27
CA PRO A 31 2.64 18.77 7.93
C PRO A 31 2.04 19.43 9.18
N VAL A 32 2.04 18.74 10.32
CA VAL A 32 1.48 19.22 11.59
C VAL A 32 2.16 20.49 12.05
N THR A 33 3.50 20.57 11.96
CA THR A 33 4.24 21.77 12.38
C THR A 33 3.82 22.99 11.58
N SER A 34 3.77 22.86 10.25
CA SER A 34 3.43 23.98 9.36
C SER A 34 1.99 24.46 9.55
N LEU A 35 1.03 23.52 9.69
CA LEU A 35 -0.38 23.81 9.88
C LEU A 35 -0.66 24.39 11.27
N TYR A 36 -0.02 23.86 12.31
CA TYR A 36 -0.15 24.38 13.67
C TYR A 36 0.36 25.83 13.77
N SER A 37 1.55 26.10 13.23
CA SER A 37 2.11 27.47 13.19
C SER A 37 1.27 28.46 12.38
N ALA A 38 0.55 27.97 11.35
CA ALA A 38 -0.36 28.78 10.54
C ALA A 38 -1.75 28.98 11.19
N GLY A 39 -2.02 28.38 12.35
CA GLY A 39 -3.28 28.53 13.08
C GLY A 39 -4.49 27.87 12.39
N VAL A 40 -4.26 26.89 11.50
CA VAL A 40 -5.36 26.22 10.78
C VAL A 40 -5.91 24.98 11.49
N MET A 41 -5.23 24.54 12.55
CA MET A 41 -5.60 23.39 13.38
C MET A 41 -6.36 23.88 14.63
N GLN A 42 -7.71 23.86 14.58
CA GLN A 42 -8.56 24.32 15.70
C GLN A 42 -8.73 23.24 16.78
N ARG A 43 -9.22 22.08 16.35
CA ARG A 43 -9.47 20.92 17.21
C ARG A 43 -8.73 19.75 16.62
N SER A 44 -7.81 19.21 17.40
CA SER A 44 -6.94 18.14 16.92
C SER A 44 -6.79 17.05 17.98
N VAL A 45 -6.70 15.82 17.49
CA VAL A 45 -6.52 14.63 18.30
C VAL A 45 -5.35 13.82 17.74
N GLN A 46 -4.48 13.35 18.63
CA GLN A 46 -3.48 12.33 18.33
C GLN A 46 -4.05 10.96 18.71
N LEU A 47 -4.18 10.06 17.74
CA LEU A 47 -4.86 8.77 17.95
C LEU A 47 -4.21 7.89 19.02
N TYR A 48 -2.90 7.95 19.18
CA TYR A 48 -2.17 7.05 20.09
C TYR A 48 -2.09 7.59 21.52
N ARG A 49 -2.27 8.90 21.73
CA ARG A 49 -1.99 9.54 23.02
C ARG A 49 -2.84 9.02 24.18
N ARG A 50 -4.02 8.46 23.90
CA ARG A 50 -4.96 7.92 24.91
C ARG A 50 -5.21 6.42 24.77
N THR A 51 -4.22 5.69 24.25
CA THR A 51 -4.29 4.23 24.09
C THR A 51 -3.05 3.58 24.70
N GLU A 52 -2.97 2.25 24.67
CA GLU A 52 -1.77 1.51 25.09
C GLU A 52 -0.52 1.88 24.27
N TYR A 53 -0.71 2.53 23.12
CA TYR A 53 0.34 2.97 22.20
C TYR A 53 0.86 4.38 22.46
N ALA A 54 0.57 4.96 23.64
CA ALA A 54 0.96 6.34 23.99
C ALA A 54 2.47 6.62 23.87
N GLN A 55 3.31 5.59 24.03
CA GLN A 55 4.76 5.67 23.80
C GLN A 55 5.13 6.03 22.35
N PHE A 56 4.24 5.80 21.38
CA PHE A 56 4.40 6.17 19.97
C PHE A 56 3.76 7.54 19.64
N ALA A 57 3.45 8.38 20.64
CA ALA A 57 2.80 9.68 20.43
C ALA A 57 3.54 10.62 19.46
N ALA A 58 4.87 10.49 19.36
CA ALA A 58 5.69 11.28 18.43
C ALA A 58 5.35 11.02 16.96
N ILE A 59 4.94 9.79 16.63
CA ILE A 59 4.59 9.34 15.27
C ILE A 59 3.07 9.16 15.12
N SER A 60 2.29 9.70 16.05
CA SER A 60 0.85 9.49 16.07
C SER A 60 0.18 10.16 14.87
N PRO A 61 -0.79 9.49 14.23
CA PRO A 61 -1.68 10.13 13.29
C PRO A 61 -2.45 11.27 13.97
N TRP A 62 -2.57 12.38 13.26
CA TRP A 62 -3.36 13.51 13.72
C TRP A 62 -4.67 13.57 12.94
N LEU A 63 -5.77 13.67 13.66
CA LEU A 63 -7.05 14.10 13.13
C LEU A 63 -7.25 15.56 13.52
N THR A 64 -7.50 16.44 12.56
CA THR A 64 -7.81 17.84 12.87
C THR A 64 -8.95 18.38 12.04
N GLU A 65 -9.82 19.17 12.65
CA GLU A 65 -10.71 20.04 11.90
C GLU A 65 -9.87 21.12 11.20
N LEU A 66 -10.08 21.30 9.89
CA LEU A 66 -9.46 22.34 9.10
C LEU A 66 -10.29 23.62 9.17
N GLN A 67 -9.70 24.67 9.70
CA GLN A 67 -10.27 26.02 9.60
C GLN A 67 -9.66 26.77 8.41
N ASN A 68 -10.51 27.52 7.71
CA ASN A 68 -10.11 28.36 6.58
C ASN A 68 -9.36 27.58 5.47
N PRO A 69 -10.10 26.88 4.60
CA PRO A 69 -9.53 26.18 3.43
C PRO A 69 -8.77 27.11 2.45
N GLY A 70 -8.86 28.43 2.63
CA GLY A 70 -8.10 29.42 1.89
C GLY A 70 -6.75 29.80 2.52
N ASN A 71 -6.27 29.10 3.54
CA ASN A 71 -4.95 29.36 4.14
C ASN A 71 -3.80 28.82 3.27
N ASP A 72 -2.70 29.58 3.18
CA ASP A 72 -1.56 29.23 2.32
C ASP A 72 -0.80 27.98 2.78
N ALA A 73 -0.70 27.70 4.08
CA ALA A 73 -0.06 26.49 4.57
C ALA A 73 -0.82 25.24 4.12
N PHE A 74 -2.16 25.29 4.16
CA PHE A 74 -3.00 24.22 3.65
C PHE A 74 -2.89 24.11 2.12
N ARG A 75 -2.90 25.22 1.38
CA ARG A 75 -2.68 25.20 -0.08
C ARG A 75 -1.38 24.54 -0.50
N ARG A 76 -0.28 24.79 0.23
CA ARG A 76 1.02 24.13 -0.04
C ARG A 76 0.95 22.61 0.08
N LEU A 77 0.16 22.09 1.02
CA LEU A 77 -0.06 20.64 1.09
C LEU A 77 -0.77 20.12 -0.16
N LEU A 78 -1.74 20.88 -0.68
CA LEU A 78 -2.46 20.52 -1.91
C LEU A 78 -1.57 20.55 -3.16
N ASP A 79 -0.53 21.38 -3.15
CA ASP A 79 0.44 21.52 -4.25
C ASP A 79 1.52 20.42 -4.25
N ASP A 80 1.84 19.85 -3.07
CA ASP A 80 2.86 18.78 -2.89
C ASP A 80 2.26 17.44 -2.39
N PRO A 81 1.23 16.85 -3.03
CA PRO A 81 0.58 15.65 -2.54
C PRO A 81 1.44 14.38 -2.59
N GLN A 82 2.47 14.35 -3.45
CA GLN A 82 3.39 13.22 -3.57
C GLN A 82 4.20 12.97 -2.28
N ARG A 83 4.20 13.94 -1.36
CA ARG A 83 4.84 13.80 -0.04
C ARG A 83 4.07 12.92 0.93
N ASN A 84 2.87 12.46 0.56
CA ASN A 84 2.07 11.54 1.36
C ASN A 84 1.79 12.07 2.78
N TRP A 85 1.58 13.39 2.88
CA TRP A 85 1.30 14.09 4.14
C TRP A 85 -0.03 13.68 4.78
N GLY A 86 -0.88 13.01 4.00
CA GLY A 86 -2.14 12.45 4.43
C GLY A 86 -3.26 12.71 3.43
N TRP A 87 -4.47 12.91 3.93
CA TRP A 87 -5.66 13.06 3.11
C TRP A 87 -6.74 13.88 3.83
N ILE A 88 -7.79 14.25 3.08
CA ILE A 88 -8.88 15.12 3.55
C ILE A 88 -10.18 14.33 3.58
N GLY A 89 -10.84 14.32 4.73
CA GLY A 89 -12.21 13.88 4.87
C GLY A 89 -13.16 15.07 4.98
N SER A 90 -14.42 14.85 4.65
CA SER A 90 -15.51 15.78 4.95
C SER A 90 -16.53 15.09 5.86
N MET A 91 -17.21 15.84 6.71
CA MET A 91 -18.27 15.35 7.59
C MET A 91 -19.42 16.34 7.58
N ASP A 92 -20.66 15.85 7.68
CA ASP A 92 -21.84 16.72 7.79
C ASP A 92 -21.81 17.61 9.05
N LYS A 93 -21.18 17.12 10.13
CA LYS A 93 -20.97 17.85 11.38
C LYS A 93 -19.62 17.47 11.99
N ALA A 94 -19.00 18.41 12.69
CA ALA A 94 -17.80 18.16 13.47
C ALA A 94 -18.10 17.22 14.65
N ASP A 95 -17.52 16.02 14.62
CA ASP A 95 -17.51 15.07 15.74
C ASP A 95 -16.21 14.26 15.75
N LEU A 96 -15.13 14.93 16.14
CA LEU A 96 -13.81 14.31 16.24
C LEU A 96 -13.75 13.20 17.30
N ASP A 97 -14.59 13.25 18.34
CA ASP A 97 -14.59 12.22 19.38
C ASP A 97 -15.10 10.89 18.83
N SER A 98 -16.24 10.90 18.12
CA SER A 98 -16.76 9.69 17.46
C SER A 98 -15.81 9.18 16.38
N LEU A 99 -15.23 10.07 15.56
CA LEU A 99 -14.25 9.68 14.54
C LEU A 99 -12.98 9.07 15.17
N THR A 100 -12.50 9.64 16.27
CA THR A 100 -11.34 9.13 17.01
C THR A 100 -11.62 7.72 17.53
N GLN A 101 -12.79 7.50 18.17
CA GLN A 101 -13.18 6.17 18.64
C GLN A 101 -13.29 5.16 17.49
N HIS A 102 -13.85 5.59 16.35
CA HIS A 102 -13.98 4.75 15.16
C HIS A 102 -12.62 4.24 14.68
N TRP A 103 -11.58 5.08 14.65
CA TRP A 103 -10.25 4.69 14.16
C TRP A 103 -9.38 3.99 15.19
N ILE A 104 -9.48 4.37 16.47
CA ILE A 104 -8.80 3.64 17.55
C ILE A 104 -9.24 2.17 17.54
N ALA A 105 -10.52 1.90 17.30
CA ALA A 105 -11.03 0.53 17.22
C ALA A 105 -10.45 -0.29 16.06
N ARG A 106 -9.80 0.35 15.07
CA ARG A 106 -9.34 -0.29 13.81
C ARG A 106 -7.82 -0.27 13.63
N MET A 107 -7.10 0.50 14.44
CA MET A 107 -5.67 0.74 14.23
C MET A 107 -4.77 -0.43 14.60
N VAL A 108 -5.29 -1.43 15.32
CA VAL A 108 -4.52 -2.61 15.68
C VAL A 108 -4.83 -3.72 14.69
N ILE A 109 -3.78 -4.25 14.08
CA ILE A 109 -3.82 -5.48 13.31
C ILE A 109 -3.24 -6.58 14.18
N ASP A 110 -3.91 -7.73 14.21
CA ASP A 110 -3.42 -8.95 14.83
C ASP A 110 -3.39 -10.02 13.74
N GLU A 111 -2.20 -10.35 13.25
CA GLU A 111 -1.96 -11.35 12.20
C GLU A 111 -0.93 -12.36 12.74
N ASP A 112 -1.33 -13.63 12.85
CA ASP A 112 -0.48 -14.74 13.31
C ASP A 112 0.26 -14.49 14.66
N GLY A 113 -0.36 -13.72 15.56
CA GLY A 113 0.20 -13.38 16.87
C GLY A 113 1.15 -12.18 16.85
N GLU A 114 1.42 -11.60 15.68
CA GLU A 114 2.14 -10.35 15.53
C GLU A 114 1.15 -9.17 15.54
N ARG A 115 1.39 -8.20 16.42
CA ARG A 115 0.57 -6.98 16.51
C ARG A 115 1.27 -5.81 15.86
N SER A 116 0.57 -5.17 14.93
CA SER A 116 1.07 -3.97 14.25
C SER A 116 0.04 -2.84 14.23
N LEU A 117 0.53 -1.61 13.98
CA LEU A 117 -0.31 -0.41 13.88
C LEU A 117 -0.61 -0.10 12.42
N PHE A 118 -1.89 -0.06 12.07
CA PHE A 118 -2.34 0.30 10.74
C PHE A 118 -2.21 1.81 10.49
N ARG A 119 -1.56 2.16 9.37
CA ARG A 119 -1.24 3.55 9.01
C ARG A 119 -2.33 4.19 8.14
N PHE A 120 -3.54 4.35 8.68
CA PHE A 120 -4.68 4.95 7.96
C PHE A 120 -4.40 6.34 7.39
N GLN A 121 -3.52 7.09 8.03
CA GLN A 121 -3.16 8.44 7.64
C GLN A 121 -2.26 8.50 6.41
N ASP A 122 -1.56 7.41 6.06
CA ASP A 122 -0.76 7.37 4.84
C ASP A 122 -1.72 7.30 3.63
N ASN A 123 -1.67 8.30 2.75
CA ASN A 123 -2.55 8.38 1.58
C ASN A 123 -2.47 7.14 0.69
N ARG A 124 -1.30 6.50 0.56
CA ARG A 124 -1.11 5.29 -0.28
C ARG A 124 -1.81 4.10 0.36
N VAL A 125 -1.79 4.02 1.69
CA VAL A 125 -2.52 2.98 2.42
C VAL A 125 -4.01 3.19 2.26
N LEU A 126 -4.51 4.42 2.43
CA LEU A 126 -5.93 4.73 2.19
C LEU A 126 -6.34 4.39 0.75
N ALA A 127 -5.59 4.87 -0.24
CA ALA A 127 -5.88 4.65 -1.66
C ALA A 127 -5.97 3.16 -1.99
N ARG A 128 -5.00 2.38 -1.50
CA ARG A 128 -5.01 0.92 -1.65
C ARG A 128 -6.23 0.28 -1.00
N CYS A 129 -6.60 0.69 0.22
CA CYS A 129 -7.78 0.14 0.87
C CYS A 129 -9.05 0.44 0.08
N LEU A 130 -9.24 1.68 -0.34
CA LEU A 130 -10.43 2.07 -1.10
C LEU A 130 -10.51 1.39 -2.47
N GLY A 131 -9.37 1.18 -3.13
CA GLY A 131 -9.30 0.44 -4.40
C GLY A 131 -9.61 -1.06 -4.28
N ASN A 132 -9.37 -1.65 -3.11
CA ASN A 132 -9.58 -3.09 -2.87
C ASN A 132 -10.91 -3.42 -2.20
N MET A 133 -11.56 -2.43 -1.60
CA MET A 133 -12.85 -2.58 -0.93
C MET A 133 -13.99 -2.29 -1.90
N LYS A 134 -15.12 -3.00 -1.74
CA LYS A 134 -16.37 -2.61 -2.42
C LYS A 134 -16.84 -1.28 -1.85
N GLU A 135 -17.50 -0.45 -2.67
CA GLU A 135 -18.06 0.83 -2.20
C GLU A 135 -19.01 0.64 -1.00
N THR A 136 -19.75 -0.47 -0.96
CA THR A 136 -20.64 -0.83 0.15
C THR A 136 -19.89 -1.14 1.45
N GLU A 137 -18.59 -1.39 1.39
CA GLU A 137 -17.71 -1.67 2.53
C GLU A 137 -16.96 -0.42 3.01
N TRP A 138 -16.88 0.65 2.22
CA TRP A 138 -16.22 1.91 2.60
C TRP A 138 -16.67 2.48 3.96
N PRO A 139 -17.97 2.46 4.34
CA PRO A 139 -18.39 2.95 5.66
C PRO A 139 -17.72 2.20 6.81
N LEU A 140 -17.35 0.93 6.61
CA LEU A 140 -16.70 0.12 7.63
C LEU A 140 -15.31 0.66 7.97
N LEU A 141 -14.62 1.30 7.01
CA LEU A 141 -13.32 1.94 7.20
C LEU A 141 -13.47 3.44 7.53
N LEU A 142 -14.16 4.18 6.66
CA LEU A 142 -14.27 5.64 6.71
C LEU A 142 -15.16 6.15 7.86
N GLY A 143 -16.12 5.33 8.30
CA GLY A 143 -17.01 5.66 9.41
C GLY A 143 -17.83 6.92 9.15
N PRO A 144 -17.75 7.94 10.02
CA PRO A 144 -18.58 9.12 9.91
C PRO A 144 -18.09 10.13 8.85
N ILE A 145 -16.96 9.89 8.19
CA ILE A 145 -16.52 10.68 7.03
C ILE A 145 -17.49 10.47 5.87
N SER A 146 -18.05 11.55 5.32
CA SER A 146 -19.03 11.56 4.23
C SER A 146 -18.41 11.49 2.84
N SER A 147 -17.24 12.09 2.66
CA SER A 147 -16.47 12.03 1.41
C SER A 147 -14.99 12.22 1.71
N VAL A 148 -14.12 11.60 0.93
CA VAL A 148 -12.66 11.74 1.05
C VAL A 148 -12.04 12.29 -0.22
N LEU A 149 -10.94 13.00 -0.06
CA LEU A 149 -10.03 13.42 -1.12
C LEU A 149 -8.61 12.96 -0.77
N TYR A 150 -7.98 12.23 -1.68
CA TYR A 150 -6.67 11.64 -1.51
C TYR A 150 -5.88 11.65 -2.81
N TRP A 151 -4.56 11.51 -2.70
CA TRP A 151 -3.68 11.44 -3.86
C TRP A 151 -3.33 10.00 -4.18
N ASP A 152 -3.48 9.62 -5.44
CA ASP A 152 -3.13 8.29 -5.94
C ASP A 152 -2.88 8.34 -7.45
N GLN A 153 -1.96 7.53 -7.96
CA GLN A 153 -1.63 7.44 -9.40
C GLN A 153 -1.44 8.81 -10.06
N ASP A 154 -0.62 9.66 -9.43
CA ASP A 154 -0.29 11.02 -9.89
C ASP A 154 -1.49 11.96 -10.13
N GLN A 155 -2.60 11.72 -9.44
CA GLN A 155 -3.78 12.57 -9.49
C GLN A 155 -4.55 12.62 -8.17
N TRP A 156 -5.29 13.71 -7.99
CA TRP A 156 -6.27 13.83 -6.90
C TRP A 156 -7.49 12.98 -7.23
N LYS A 157 -7.86 12.08 -6.33
CA LYS A 157 -9.05 11.25 -6.40
C LYS A 157 -9.97 11.54 -5.22
N SER A 158 -11.27 11.34 -5.42
CA SER A 158 -12.27 11.44 -4.37
C SER A 158 -13.14 10.20 -4.32
N ALA A 159 -13.69 9.91 -3.14
CA ALA A 159 -14.64 8.84 -2.94
C ALA A 159 -15.73 9.27 -1.96
N ASP A 160 -16.99 9.06 -2.33
CA ASP A 160 -18.13 9.39 -1.49
C ASP A 160 -18.55 8.18 -0.64
N ASN A 161 -18.64 8.40 0.67
CA ASN A 161 -19.15 7.42 1.61
C ASN A 161 -20.66 7.60 1.77
N SER A 162 -21.42 7.02 0.84
CA SER A 162 -22.88 7.17 0.75
C SER A 162 -23.65 6.76 2.02
N ARG A 163 -23.04 5.96 2.91
CA ARG A 163 -23.63 5.51 4.17
C ARG A 163 -22.74 5.89 5.36
N SER A 164 -22.25 7.13 5.40
CA SER A 164 -21.44 7.62 6.52
C SER A 164 -22.14 7.44 7.86
N GLY A 165 -21.42 6.93 8.85
CA GLY A 165 -21.93 6.65 10.18
C GLY A 165 -20.96 5.84 11.03
N MET A 166 -21.37 5.52 12.25
CA MET A 166 -20.57 4.66 13.13
C MET A 166 -20.87 3.19 12.85
N TYR A 167 -19.82 2.41 12.68
CA TYR A 167 -19.91 0.96 12.42
C TYR A 167 -19.04 0.19 13.42
N PRO A 168 -19.50 -0.98 13.90
CA PRO A 168 -18.62 -1.88 14.63
C PRO A 168 -17.48 -2.34 13.73
N VAL A 169 -16.37 -2.78 14.33
CA VAL A 169 -15.23 -3.32 13.58
C VAL A 169 -15.64 -4.66 12.98
N PRO A 170 -15.62 -4.82 11.64
CA PRO A 170 -15.89 -6.09 10.99
C PRO A 170 -14.75 -7.10 11.24
N ASN A 171 -15.10 -8.38 11.29
CA ASN A 171 -14.17 -9.49 11.24
C ASN A 171 -14.64 -10.51 10.19
N PRO A 172 -13.89 -10.73 9.08
CA PRO A 172 -12.60 -10.14 8.76
C PRO A 172 -12.70 -8.65 8.38
N ALA A 173 -11.62 -7.90 8.59
CA ALA A 173 -11.52 -6.49 8.23
C ALA A 173 -11.29 -6.33 6.70
N PRO A 174 -12.23 -5.72 5.94
CA PRO A 174 -12.11 -5.63 4.48
C PRO A 174 -10.88 -4.86 4.00
N TRP A 175 -10.42 -3.87 4.77
CA TRP A 175 -9.24 -3.06 4.45
C TRP A 175 -7.90 -3.78 4.64
N LEU A 176 -7.91 -4.95 5.29
CA LEU A 176 -6.76 -5.84 5.42
C LEU A 176 -6.73 -6.94 4.35
N ARG A 177 -7.76 -7.04 3.51
CA ARG A 177 -7.73 -7.98 2.39
C ARG A 177 -6.56 -7.62 1.49
N THR A 178 -5.68 -8.59 1.28
CA THR A 178 -4.75 -8.54 0.16
C THR A 178 -5.58 -8.40 -1.10
N PRO A 179 -5.27 -7.44 -2.00
CA PRO A 179 -6.01 -7.31 -3.25
C PRO A 179 -6.10 -8.67 -3.93
N GLU A 180 -7.32 -9.14 -4.17
CA GLU A 180 -7.50 -10.20 -5.14
C GLU A 180 -7.23 -9.61 -6.52
N SER A 181 -6.36 -10.30 -7.27
CA SER A 181 -6.15 -10.26 -8.72
C SER A 181 -5.17 -9.23 -9.32
N GLY A 182 -4.01 -9.78 -9.71
CA GLY A 182 -3.39 -9.50 -11.00
C GLY A 182 -2.34 -8.40 -11.00
N GLU A 183 -2.66 -7.28 -11.64
CA GLU A 183 -1.66 -6.41 -12.26
C GLU A 183 -0.83 -5.60 -11.25
N GLN A 184 -1.44 -5.09 -10.16
CA GLN A 184 -0.69 -4.29 -9.19
C GLN A 184 0.21 -5.14 -8.29
N ALA A 185 -0.28 -6.30 -7.85
CA ALA A 185 0.53 -7.28 -7.12
C ALA A 185 1.68 -7.80 -8.00
N ARG A 186 1.39 -8.07 -9.27
CA ARG A 186 2.38 -8.46 -10.26
C ARG A 186 3.41 -7.35 -10.50
N SER A 187 3.00 -6.09 -10.62
CA SER A 187 3.92 -4.95 -10.77
C SER A 187 4.83 -4.78 -9.56
N ILE A 188 4.30 -4.89 -8.34
CA ILE A 188 5.11 -4.82 -7.11
C ILE A 188 6.10 -5.99 -7.05
N LEU A 189 5.64 -7.21 -7.35
CA LEU A 189 6.50 -8.38 -7.40
C LEU A 189 7.62 -8.20 -8.44
N ARG A 190 7.29 -7.74 -9.64
CA ARG A 190 8.27 -7.45 -10.70
C ARG A 190 9.33 -6.45 -10.26
N ASP A 191 8.93 -5.34 -9.66
CA ASP A 191 9.87 -4.31 -9.21
C ASP A 191 10.80 -4.83 -8.12
N ASN A 192 10.28 -5.65 -7.20
CA ASN A 192 11.06 -6.31 -6.16
C ASN A 192 12.05 -7.33 -6.75
N LEU A 193 11.60 -8.19 -7.68
CA LEU A 193 12.46 -9.17 -8.34
C LEU A 193 13.54 -8.52 -9.20
N LYS A 194 13.21 -7.45 -9.92
CA LYS A 194 14.18 -6.66 -10.68
C LYS A 194 15.25 -6.07 -9.77
N ARG A 195 14.86 -5.50 -8.62
CA ARG A 195 15.81 -4.97 -7.63
C ARG A 195 16.68 -6.07 -7.04
N TRP A 196 16.11 -7.24 -6.76
CA TRP A 196 16.85 -8.40 -6.26
C TRP A 196 17.90 -8.86 -7.28
N LEU A 197 17.54 -8.98 -8.56
CA LEU A 197 18.48 -9.32 -9.64
C LEU A 197 19.66 -8.34 -9.74
N LEU A 198 19.37 -7.04 -9.71
CA LEU A 198 20.40 -6.00 -9.81
C LEU A 198 21.29 -5.92 -8.56
N THR A 199 20.79 -6.37 -7.40
CA THR A 199 21.57 -6.38 -6.15
C THR A 199 22.47 -7.61 -6.04
N TYR A 200 21.93 -8.80 -6.33
CA TYR A 200 22.60 -10.07 -6.03
C TYR A 200 23.16 -10.80 -7.26
N HIS A 201 22.72 -10.44 -8.47
CA HIS A 201 23.05 -11.14 -9.71
C HIS A 201 23.43 -10.17 -10.85
N VAL A 202 24.09 -9.05 -10.53
CA VAL A 202 24.36 -7.96 -11.48
C VAL A 202 25.09 -8.42 -12.76
N ASP A 203 26.14 -9.24 -12.64
CA ASP A 203 26.93 -9.69 -13.80
C ASP A 203 26.13 -10.63 -14.73
N ALA A 204 25.36 -11.53 -14.13
CA ALA A 204 24.50 -12.45 -14.85
C ALA A 204 23.32 -11.71 -15.52
N ALA A 205 22.75 -10.72 -14.84
CA ALA A 205 21.71 -9.86 -15.40
C ALA A 205 22.25 -8.97 -16.54
N ALA A 206 23.49 -8.48 -16.43
CA ALA A 206 24.16 -7.75 -17.50
C ALA A 206 24.39 -8.64 -18.73
N THR A 207 24.85 -9.87 -18.52
CA THR A 207 25.05 -10.85 -19.60
C THR A 207 23.73 -11.21 -20.28
N LEU A 208 22.64 -11.39 -19.51
CA LEU A 208 21.30 -11.61 -20.06
C LEU A 208 20.86 -10.41 -20.93
N ALA A 209 21.12 -9.19 -20.47
CA ALA A 209 20.75 -7.95 -21.17
C ALA A 209 21.44 -7.78 -22.53
N GLU A 210 22.55 -8.48 -22.79
CA GLU A 210 23.21 -8.48 -24.11
C GLU A 210 22.38 -9.17 -25.19
N THR A 211 21.47 -10.07 -24.80
CA THR A 211 20.69 -10.90 -25.74
C THR A 211 19.18 -10.73 -25.62
N ARG A 212 18.68 -10.26 -24.47
CA ARG A 212 17.25 -10.13 -24.19
C ARG A 212 16.93 -8.87 -23.39
N VAL A 213 15.69 -8.39 -23.51
CA VAL A 213 15.17 -7.34 -22.64
C VAL A 213 14.85 -7.95 -21.27
N VAL A 214 15.57 -7.52 -20.22
CA VAL A 214 15.46 -8.10 -18.86
C VAL A 214 14.03 -8.04 -18.30
N SER A 215 13.27 -6.98 -18.59
CA SER A 215 11.88 -6.88 -18.15
C SER A 215 10.96 -7.89 -18.82
N GLU A 216 11.14 -8.15 -20.12
CA GLU A 216 10.36 -9.16 -20.85
C GLU A 216 10.69 -10.57 -20.35
N TRP A 217 11.99 -10.86 -20.17
CA TRP A 217 12.43 -12.13 -19.58
C TRP A 217 11.85 -12.36 -18.17
N LEU A 218 11.80 -11.30 -17.36
CA LEU A 218 11.25 -11.39 -15.99
C LEU A 218 9.75 -11.67 -16.01
N GLU A 219 8.99 -11.07 -16.93
CA GLU A 219 7.57 -11.39 -17.10
C GLU A 219 7.36 -12.86 -17.52
N GLU A 220 8.18 -13.38 -18.45
CA GLU A 220 8.15 -14.80 -18.82
C GLU A 220 8.41 -15.71 -17.61
N GLN A 221 9.35 -15.34 -16.73
CA GLN A 221 9.61 -16.14 -15.53
C GLN A 221 8.46 -16.07 -14.53
N MET A 222 7.81 -14.91 -14.41
CA MET A 222 6.66 -14.72 -13.54
C MET A 222 5.44 -15.51 -14.02
N ASP A 223 5.24 -15.63 -15.34
CA ASP A 223 4.19 -16.49 -15.91
C ASP A 223 4.40 -17.97 -15.59
N LEU A 224 5.66 -18.43 -15.62
CA LEU A 224 6.01 -19.80 -15.24
C LEU A 224 5.82 -20.05 -13.74
N LEU A 225 6.23 -19.11 -12.87
CA LEU A 225 5.98 -19.20 -11.43
C LEU A 225 4.48 -19.32 -11.13
N GLU A 226 3.65 -18.57 -11.86
CA GLU A 226 2.19 -18.65 -11.73
C GLU A 226 1.66 -19.99 -12.26
N ALA A 227 2.12 -20.44 -13.43
CA ALA A 227 1.70 -21.71 -14.03
C ALA A 227 2.07 -22.94 -13.18
N TRP A 228 3.20 -22.89 -12.48
CA TRP A 228 3.68 -23.96 -11.59
C TRP A 228 3.15 -23.83 -10.16
N ASP A 229 2.39 -22.78 -9.86
CA ASP A 229 1.92 -22.44 -8.52
C ASP A 229 3.06 -22.30 -7.50
N TRP A 230 4.17 -21.66 -7.91
CA TRP A 230 5.33 -21.38 -7.09
C TRP A 230 5.21 -19.98 -6.47
N ARG A 231 4.92 -19.92 -5.17
CA ARG A 231 4.54 -18.70 -4.46
C ARG A 231 5.54 -18.23 -3.40
N THR A 232 6.46 -19.07 -2.96
CA THR A 232 7.38 -18.70 -1.87
C THR A 232 8.58 -17.90 -2.38
N PRO A 233 9.23 -17.07 -1.54
CA PRO A 233 10.48 -16.41 -1.89
C PRO A 233 11.56 -17.38 -2.37
N GLU A 234 11.70 -18.54 -1.69
CA GLU A 234 12.73 -19.53 -1.98
C GLU A 234 12.55 -20.14 -3.37
N GLN A 235 11.29 -20.42 -3.77
CA GLN A 235 10.96 -20.91 -5.11
C GLN A 235 11.36 -19.91 -6.20
N ARG A 236 11.06 -18.63 -5.97
CA ARG A 236 11.37 -17.54 -6.91
C ARG A 236 12.87 -17.34 -7.07
N GLU A 237 13.60 -17.26 -5.96
CA GLU A 237 15.04 -17.04 -5.96
C GLU A 237 15.80 -18.21 -6.58
N MET A 238 15.38 -19.45 -6.29
CA MET A 238 15.94 -20.65 -6.91
C MET A 238 15.73 -20.64 -8.42
N MET A 239 14.49 -20.43 -8.87
CA MET A 239 14.19 -20.39 -10.30
C MET A 239 14.97 -19.29 -11.03
N LEU A 240 14.93 -18.06 -10.52
CA LEU A 240 15.54 -16.91 -11.19
C LEU A 240 17.06 -17.03 -11.22
N SER A 241 17.71 -17.37 -10.11
CA SER A 241 19.17 -17.45 -10.06
C SER A 241 19.75 -18.49 -11.01
N HIS A 242 19.05 -19.61 -11.22
CA HIS A 242 19.50 -20.67 -12.12
C HIS A 242 19.13 -20.39 -13.58
N ARG A 243 17.94 -19.86 -13.86
CA ARG A 243 17.48 -19.55 -15.23
C ARG A 243 18.11 -18.29 -15.84
N LEU A 244 18.93 -17.55 -15.09
CA LEU A 244 19.83 -16.52 -15.64
C LEU A 244 20.87 -17.11 -16.61
N SER A 245 21.23 -18.38 -16.45
CA SER A 245 22.09 -19.10 -17.40
C SER A 245 21.23 -19.65 -18.55
N PRO A 246 21.53 -19.32 -19.83
CA PRO A 246 20.78 -19.83 -20.97
C PRO A 246 20.74 -21.37 -21.04
N ALA A 247 21.83 -22.03 -20.64
CA ALA A 247 21.93 -23.48 -20.62
C ALA A 247 20.96 -24.10 -19.58
N CYS A 248 20.91 -23.53 -18.37
CA CYS A 248 19.99 -24.00 -17.34
C CYS A 248 18.54 -23.65 -17.68
N MET A 249 18.30 -22.48 -18.27
CA MET A 249 16.94 -22.05 -18.66
C MET A 249 16.29 -23.00 -19.67
N ALA A 250 17.08 -23.56 -20.59
CA ALA A 250 16.62 -24.49 -21.63
C ALA A 250 16.54 -25.95 -21.18
N ASP A 251 16.87 -26.26 -19.92
CA ASP A 251 16.85 -27.63 -19.40
C ASP A 251 15.41 -28.14 -19.25
N VAL A 252 15.16 -29.34 -19.76
CA VAL A 252 13.85 -30.01 -19.71
C VAL A 252 13.40 -30.32 -18.28
N ALA A 253 14.32 -30.37 -17.32
CA ALA A 253 14.01 -30.63 -15.92
C ALA A 253 13.15 -29.53 -15.27
N TRP A 254 13.00 -28.36 -15.88
CA TRP A 254 12.05 -27.34 -15.42
C TRP A 254 10.59 -27.71 -15.66
N GLU A 255 10.29 -28.56 -16.65
CA GLU A 255 8.90 -28.90 -16.97
C GLU A 255 8.28 -29.79 -15.87
N PRO A 256 7.06 -29.49 -15.40
CA PRO A 256 6.34 -30.35 -14.46
C PRO A 256 6.03 -31.72 -15.07
N LEU A 257 6.14 -32.79 -14.27
CA LEU A 257 5.73 -34.13 -14.70
C LEU A 257 4.22 -34.34 -14.53
N PRO A 258 3.58 -35.20 -15.34
CA PRO A 258 2.15 -35.49 -15.18
C PRO A 258 1.83 -36.01 -13.77
N GLY A 259 0.91 -35.33 -13.09
CA GLY A 259 0.46 -35.70 -11.73
C GLY A 259 1.39 -35.24 -10.60
N GLU A 260 2.44 -34.49 -10.91
CA GLU A 260 3.34 -33.88 -9.92
C GLU A 260 2.66 -32.67 -9.25
N THR A 261 2.76 -32.55 -7.93
CA THR A 261 2.31 -31.34 -7.21
C THR A 261 3.35 -30.23 -7.32
N SER A 262 2.95 -28.97 -7.08
CA SER A 262 3.86 -27.81 -7.05
C SER A 262 5.08 -28.03 -6.14
N GLU A 263 4.86 -28.59 -4.95
CA GLU A 263 5.93 -28.90 -3.99
C GLU A 263 6.88 -29.99 -4.50
N GLN A 264 6.33 -31.09 -5.05
CA GLN A 264 7.14 -32.18 -5.60
C GLN A 264 7.98 -31.72 -6.79
N HIS A 265 7.41 -30.86 -7.63
CA HIS A 265 8.09 -30.24 -8.77
C HIS A 265 9.26 -29.37 -8.29
N PHE A 266 9.02 -28.51 -7.30
CA PHE A 266 10.08 -27.68 -6.70
C PHE A 266 11.21 -28.53 -6.11
N ASP A 267 10.91 -29.55 -5.30
CA ASP A 267 11.91 -30.44 -4.69
C ASP A 267 12.74 -31.18 -5.74
N ARG A 268 12.13 -31.54 -6.88
CA ARG A 268 12.83 -32.16 -8.00
C ARG A 268 13.76 -31.16 -8.69
N CYS A 269 13.27 -29.98 -9.05
CA CYS A 269 14.11 -28.95 -9.68
C CYS A 269 15.26 -28.54 -8.76
N GLN A 270 15.01 -28.42 -7.46
CA GLN A 270 16.06 -28.11 -6.48
C GLN A 270 17.17 -29.16 -6.51
N ARG A 271 16.85 -30.46 -6.46
CA ARG A 271 17.84 -31.54 -6.58
C ARG A 271 18.64 -31.47 -7.89
N VAL A 272 17.99 -31.18 -9.01
CA VAL A 272 18.67 -31.12 -10.32
C VAL A 272 19.62 -29.92 -10.41
N PHE A 273 19.16 -28.73 -10.03
CA PHE A 273 19.88 -27.49 -10.31
C PHE A 273 20.82 -27.05 -9.18
N VAL A 274 20.54 -27.41 -7.93
CA VAL A 274 21.45 -27.14 -6.81
C VAL A 274 22.68 -28.05 -6.87
N ASP A 275 22.52 -29.33 -7.21
CA ASP A 275 23.64 -30.27 -7.32
C ASP A 275 24.55 -29.95 -8.52
N GLN A 276 24.01 -29.38 -9.61
CA GLN A 276 24.80 -28.89 -10.75
C GLN A 276 25.71 -27.71 -10.40
N LYS A 277 25.35 -26.88 -9.41
CA LYS A 277 26.21 -25.78 -8.92
C LYS A 277 27.42 -26.28 -8.14
N ALA A 278 27.33 -27.45 -7.50
CA ALA A 278 28.45 -28.09 -6.80
C ALA A 278 29.44 -28.77 -7.76
N GLY A 279 28.99 -29.17 -8.96
CA GLY A 279 29.82 -29.84 -9.97
C GLY A 279 30.59 -28.92 -10.92
N SER A 280 30.28 -27.62 -10.98
CA SER A 280 30.96 -26.65 -11.88
C SER A 280 32.07 -25.85 -11.20
N ALA A 281 32.34 -26.10 -9.91
CA ALA A 281 33.42 -25.50 -9.14
C ALA A 281 34.64 -26.44 -8.97
N ALA A 282 34.73 -27.52 -9.76
CA ALA A 282 35.84 -28.48 -9.77
C ALA A 282 36.65 -28.43 -11.07
#